data_AF-A0A673XIR7-F1
#
_entry.id   AF-A0A673XIR7-F1
#
_cell.length_a   1.000
_cell.length_b   1.000
_cell.length_c   1.000
_cell.angle_alpha   90.00
_cell.angle_beta   90.00
_cell.angle_gamma   90.00
#
_symmetry.space_group_name_H-M   'P 1'
#
loop_
_entity.id
_entity.type
_entity.pdbx_description
1 polymer ?
#
loop_
_entity_poly.entity_id
_entity_poly.type
_entity_poly.pdbx_seq_one_letter_code
_entity_poly.pdbx_strand_id
1 'polypeptide(L)'
;QPTMAEQPQPHVSVLPSTETGTDSVQFREETLIAMTNKRVQFHVYERVKVEAKFGASDIDVLNFQVSELHTPIGVQKEALLRCQGVISYSFDL
;
A
#
# COMPACT_ATOMS: atom_id res chain seq x y z
N GLN A 1 8.65 28.61 -26.13
CA GLN A 1 7.75 27.87 -25.23
C GLN A 1 8.60 27.32 -24.10
N PRO A 2 8.33 27.60 -22.82
CA PRO A 2 9.14 27.06 -21.73
C PRO A 2 8.70 25.62 -21.43
N THR A 3 9.69 24.74 -21.28
CA THR A 3 9.57 23.33 -20.98
C THR A 3 8.98 23.14 -19.58
N MET A 4 7.90 22.37 -19.48
CA MET A 4 7.30 21.96 -18.19
C MET A 4 8.36 21.25 -17.36
N ALA A 5 8.77 21.87 -16.25
CA ALA A 5 9.50 21.18 -15.21
C ALA A 5 8.55 20.12 -14.61
N GLU A 6 8.91 18.85 -14.76
CA GLU A 6 8.27 17.73 -14.07
C GLU A 6 8.47 17.98 -12.56
N GLN A 7 7.40 18.41 -11.88
CA GLN A 7 7.40 18.55 -10.43
C GLN A 7 7.59 17.15 -9.82
N PRO A 8 8.45 16.98 -8.81
CA PRO A 8 8.61 15.69 -8.17
C PRO A 8 7.30 15.36 -7.45
N GLN A 9 6.57 14.36 -7.95
CA GLN A 9 5.38 13.86 -7.28
C GLN A 9 5.80 13.28 -5.92
N PRO A 10 5.10 13.61 -4.82
CA PRO A 10 5.42 13.07 -3.50
C PRO A 10 5.03 11.59 -3.44
N HIS A 11 5.98 10.71 -3.78
CA HIS A 11 5.83 9.27 -3.61
C HIS A 11 6.17 8.88 -2.17
N VAL A 12 5.17 8.46 -1.39
CA VAL A 12 5.38 7.96 -0.03
C VAL A 12 5.75 6.49 -0.12
N SER A 13 6.94 6.12 0.34
CA SER A 13 7.33 4.71 0.55
C SER A 13 7.37 4.43 2.04
N VAL A 14 6.45 3.59 2.52
CA VAL A 14 6.41 3.21 3.93
C VAL A 14 7.13 1.88 4.10
N LEU A 15 8.21 1.93 4.89
CA LEU A 15 8.99 0.77 5.30
C LEU A 15 8.57 0.35 6.72
N PRO A 16 8.63 -0.95 7.05
CA PRO A 16 8.40 -1.40 8.41
C PRO A 16 9.51 -0.86 9.32
N SER A 17 9.12 -0.17 10.40
CA SER A 17 10.06 0.26 11.43
C SER A 17 10.52 -0.97 12.24
N THR A 18 11.81 -1.27 12.22
CA THR A 18 12.40 -2.34 13.02
C THR A 18 12.60 -1.88 14.46
N GLU A 19 11.56 -1.84 15.28
CA GLU A 19 11.71 -1.69 16.73
C GLU A 19 10.94 -2.81 17.45
N THR A 20 11.70 -3.69 18.11
CA THR A 20 11.29 -4.79 19.00
C THR A 20 10.53 -5.99 18.40
N GLY A 21 11.27 -7.07 18.12
CA GLY A 21 10.84 -8.46 18.37
C GLY A 21 9.71 -9.10 17.54
N THR A 22 8.95 -8.35 16.75
CA THR A 22 7.93 -8.89 15.83
C THR A 22 8.10 -8.24 14.46
N ASP A 23 8.17 -9.04 13.38
CA ASP A 23 8.23 -8.59 11.98
C ASP A 23 6.90 -7.93 11.51
N SER A 24 6.36 -7.01 12.31
CA SER A 24 5.08 -6.33 12.07
C SER A 24 5.30 -4.97 11.43
N VAL A 25 4.70 -4.73 10.27
CA VAL A 25 4.64 -3.41 9.64
C VAL A 25 3.81 -2.48 10.53
N GLN A 26 4.41 -1.38 11.00
CA GLN A 26 3.69 -0.38 11.79
C GLN A 26 3.03 0.65 10.87
N PHE A 27 1.71 0.58 10.75
CA PHE A 27 0.93 1.55 10.00
C PHE A 27 0.51 2.70 10.89
N ARG A 28 0.64 3.94 10.41
CA ARG A 28 0.20 5.14 11.13
C ARG A 28 -1.18 5.56 10.62
N GLU A 29 -2.08 5.92 11.53
CA GLU A 29 -3.46 6.27 11.21
C GLU A 29 -3.55 7.41 10.18
N GLU A 30 -2.74 8.46 10.33
CA GLU A 30 -2.69 9.58 9.40
C GLU A 30 -2.31 9.16 7.97
N THR A 31 -1.48 8.12 7.86
CA THR A 31 -1.06 7.57 6.55
C THR A 31 -2.17 6.74 5.92
N LEU A 32 -2.91 5.97 6.72
CA LEU A 32 -4.05 5.18 6.24
C LEU A 32 -5.17 6.08 5.73
N ILE A 33 -5.45 7.19 6.44
CA ILE A 33 -6.41 8.20 5.98
C ILE A 33 -5.95 8.80 4.64
N ALA A 34 -4.69 9.22 4.53
CA ALA A 34 -4.15 9.78 3.30
C ALA A 34 -4.18 8.79 2.12
N MET A 35 -4.06 7.49 2.40
CA MET A 35 -4.09 6.41 1.41
C MET A 35 -5.50 6.09 0.88
N THR A 36 -6.56 6.55 1.56
CA THR A 36 -7.94 6.19 1.25
C THR A 36 -8.31 6.55 -0.19
N ASN A 37 -8.87 5.57 -0.92
CA ASN A 37 -9.23 5.66 -2.35
C ASN A 37 -8.05 5.87 -3.32
N LYS A 38 -6.81 5.75 -2.88
CA LYS A 38 -5.63 5.84 -3.76
C LYS A 38 -5.23 4.48 -4.30
N ARG A 39 -4.55 4.51 -5.45
CA ARG A 39 -3.86 3.34 -5.99
C ARG A 39 -2.57 3.16 -5.20
N VAL A 40 -2.38 1.96 -4.67
CA VAL A 40 -1.28 1.60 -3.78
C VAL A 40 -0.57 0.39 -4.35
N GLN A 41 0.74 0.47 -4.43
CA GLN A 41 1.59 -0.66 -4.73
C GLN A 41 1.97 -1.35 -3.42
N PHE A 42 1.55 -2.61 -3.26
CA PHE A 42 1.93 -3.45 -2.15
C PHE A 42 3.05 -4.40 -2.58
N HIS A 43 4.12 -4.45 -1.79
CA HIS A 43 5.10 -5.52 -1.86
C HIS A 43 4.73 -6.57 -0.84
N VAL A 44 4.41 -7.76 -1.30
CA VAL A 44 4.07 -8.90 -0.46
C VAL A 44 5.20 -9.95 -0.49
N TYR A 45 5.16 -10.90 0.45
CA TYR A 45 6.11 -12.03 0.49
C TYR A 45 6.20 -12.77 -0.85
N GLU A 46 7.31 -13.46 -1.06
CA GLU A 46 7.69 -14.09 -2.36
C GLU A 46 7.97 -13.10 -3.50
N ARG A 47 8.28 -11.83 -3.17
CA ARG A 47 8.60 -10.75 -4.13
C ARG A 47 7.47 -10.42 -5.11
N VAL A 48 6.23 -10.77 -4.76
CA VAL A 48 5.08 -10.39 -5.58
C VAL A 48 4.75 -8.93 -5.32
N LYS A 49 4.62 -8.17 -6.41
CA LYS A 49 4.11 -6.81 -6.38
C LYS A 49 2.66 -6.84 -6.84
N VAL A 50 1.76 -6.33 -6.04
CA VAL A 50 0.37 -6.15 -6.42
C VAL A 50 -0.01 -4.70 -6.33
N GLU A 51 -0.92 -4.28 -7.19
CA GLU A 51 -1.43 -2.92 -7.23
C GLU A 51 -2.93 -2.97 -7.00
N ALA A 52 -3.44 -2.15 -6.10
CA ALA A 52 -4.86 -2.11 -5.79
C ALA A 52 -5.29 -0.73 -5.32
N LYS A 53 -6.58 -0.45 -5.38
CA LYS A 53 -7.16 0.73 -4.77
C LYS A 53 -7.43 0.44 -3.30
N PHE A 54 -6.81 1.20 -2.40
CA PHE A 54 -7.06 1.07 -0.97
C PHE A 54 -8.44 1.61 -0.61
N GLY A 55 -9.23 0.85 0.13
CA GLY A 55 -10.49 1.32 0.67
C GLY A 55 -10.43 1.56 2.18
N ALA A 56 -10.16 0.51 2.96
CA ALA A 56 -10.12 0.60 4.42
C ALA A 56 -9.17 -0.41 5.05
N SER A 57 -8.82 -0.20 6.33
CA SER A 57 -8.18 -1.20 7.19
C SER A 57 -9.06 -1.53 8.39
N ASP A 58 -8.77 -2.65 9.04
CA ASP A 58 -9.24 -2.90 10.41
C ASP A 58 -8.43 -2.06 11.42
N ILE A 59 -8.91 -2.03 12.68
CA ILE A 59 -8.38 -1.19 13.77
C ILE A 59 -6.92 -1.56 14.09
N ASP A 60 -6.61 -2.86 14.05
CA ASP A 60 -5.29 -3.40 14.35
C ASP A 60 -4.37 -3.48 13.10
N VAL A 61 -4.87 -3.02 11.95
CA VAL A 61 -4.21 -3.01 10.65
C VAL A 61 -3.62 -4.38 10.26
N LEU A 62 -4.41 -5.42 10.51
CA LEU A 62 -4.15 -6.81 10.13
C LEU A 62 -4.59 -7.08 8.69
N ASN A 63 -5.55 -6.30 8.17
CA ASN A 63 -6.08 -6.48 6.83
C ASN A 63 -6.36 -5.14 6.12
N PHE A 64 -6.16 -5.14 4.80
CA PHE A 64 -6.60 -4.09 3.90
C PHE A 64 -7.72 -4.57 3.01
N GLN A 65 -8.87 -3.91 3.11
CA GLN A 65 -9.87 -3.98 2.06
C GLN A 65 -9.35 -3.16 0.87
N VAL A 66 -9.31 -3.82 -0.28
CA VAL A 66 -8.89 -3.23 -1.52
C VAL A 66 -9.84 -3.60 -2.64
N SER A 67 -9.93 -2.73 -3.64
CA SER A 67 -10.62 -3.00 -4.89
C SER A 67 -9.66 -2.91 -6.07
N GLU A 68 -10.09 -3.46 -7.21
CA GLU A 68 -9.27 -3.49 -8.43
C GLU A 68 -7.88 -4.10 -8.18
N LEU A 69 -7.79 -5.20 -7.43
CA LEU A 69 -6.52 -5.85 -7.14
C LEU A 69 -5.96 -6.51 -8.39
N HIS A 70 -4.86 -5.95 -8.91
CA HIS A 70 -4.10 -6.48 -10.02
C HIS A 70 -3.15 -7.58 -9.54
N THR A 71 -3.37 -8.78 -10.04
CA THR A 71 -2.51 -9.94 -9.84
C THR A 71 -1.94 -10.40 -11.19
N PRO A 72 -0.86 -11.21 -11.21
CA PRO A 72 -0.30 -11.74 -12.46
C PRO A 72 -1.29 -12.51 -13.33
N ILE A 73 -2.36 -13.06 -12.72
CA ILE A 73 -3.37 -13.87 -13.41
C ILE A 73 -4.62 -13.07 -13.81
N GLY A 74 -4.76 -11.83 -13.35
CA GLY A 74 -5.93 -10.99 -13.66
C GLY A 74 -6.28 -10.00 -12.56
N VAL A 75 -7.44 -9.35 -12.72
CA VAL A 75 -7.94 -8.32 -11.81
C VAL A 75 -9.09 -8.85 -10.96
N GLN A 76 -8.99 -8.70 -9.65
CA GLN A 76 -10.06 -9.00 -8.71
C GLN A 76 -10.80 -7.72 -8.33
N LYS A 77 -12.13 -7.71 -8.41
CA LYS A 77 -12.93 -6.51 -8.14
C LYS A 77 -12.79 -6.04 -6.68
N GLU A 78 -12.87 -6.98 -5.75
CA GLU A 78 -12.81 -6.75 -4.32
C GLU A 78 -11.95 -7.85 -3.69
N ALA A 79 -11.07 -7.49 -2.76
CA ALA A 79 -10.19 -8.43 -2.07
C ALA A 79 -9.83 -7.92 -0.66
N LEU A 80 -9.41 -8.87 0.19
CA LEU A 80 -8.86 -8.58 1.51
C LEU A 80 -7.39 -9.01 1.53
N LEU A 81 -6.48 -8.05 1.57
CA LEU A 81 -5.04 -8.30 1.69
C LEU A 81 -4.67 -8.44 3.16
N ARG A 82 -4.05 -9.56 3.53
CA ARG A 82 -3.54 -9.76 4.90
C ARG A 82 -2.20 -9.03 5.06
N CYS A 83 -2.12 -8.11 6.02
CA CYS A 83 -0.92 -7.31 6.28
C CYS A 83 0.27 -8.14 6.73
N GLN A 84 0.05 -9.31 7.35
CA GLN A 84 1.12 -10.26 7.66
C GLN A 84 1.89 -10.71 6.39
N GLY A 85 1.24 -10.63 5.23
CA GLY A 85 1.83 -10.91 3.93
C GLY A 85 2.55 -9.71 3.30
N VAL A 86 2.38 -8.50 3.83
CA VAL A 86 2.86 -7.23 3.26
C VAL A 86 4.18 -6.86 3.90
N ILE A 87 5.18 -6.58 3.06
CA ILE A 87 6.51 -6.14 3.47
C ILE A 87 6.58 -4.61 3.47
N SER A 88 6.04 -3.97 2.44
CA SER A 88 6.02 -2.51 2.29
C SER A 88 4.90 -2.08 1.37
N TYR A 89 4.55 -0.80 1.38
CA TYR A 89 3.60 -0.22 0.45
C TYR A 89 4.01 1.19 0.02
N SER A 90 3.56 1.60 -1.15
CA SER A 90 3.78 2.96 -1.65
C SER A 90 2.62 3.49 -2.46
N PHE A 91 2.44 4.81 -2.39
CA PHE A 91 1.36 5.53 -3.06
C PHE A 91 1.75 7.00 -3.27
N ASP A 92 1.07 7.65 -4.20
CA ASP A 92 1.24 9.07 -4.47
C ASP A 92 0.31 9.92 -3.60
N LEU A 93 0.87 10.91 -2.89
CA LEU A 93 0.12 11.88 -2.06
C LEU A 93 -0.62 12.91 -2.91
#